data_AF-A0A1F1ZTB7-F1
#
_entry.id   AF-A0A1F1ZTB7-F1
#
_cell.length_a   1.000
_cell.length_b   1.000
_cell.length_c   1.000
_cell.angle_alpha   90.00
_cell.angle_beta   90.00
_cell.angle_gamma   90.00
#
_symmetry.space_group_name_H-M   'P 1'
#
loop_
_entity.id
_entity.type
_entity.pdbx_description
1 polymer ?
#
loop_
_entity_poly.entity_id
_entity_poly.type
_entity_poly.pdbx_seq_one_letter_code
_entity_poly.pdbx_strand_id
1 'polypeptide(L)'
;MTIPDSSYAKPFLTVPEQIRRLRERGMDCGDDVYASSILEKYGYYRLSGYWHIYRARPAPPASRFNSVGQEIRLDTFLPGTSLSHVVALYEFDHELRVRLGDALSIIETAFRFFIGHRLGRIDAFAHRDPEALGAVREVKQCPLSLVMGAITQRTPHPPFVPTTAYREWLEEYDRHERRARGDFVLHFREHYGPHLPIWVATEVMSFGLLSNLYKLMRQNDQEILAARFQVHSADGRGDRGALANWLNCLRNVRNICAHYGRVWNRAFDVLIDAPGQARRRKEDFLAPLVDNGVNNRLYGVLLVMRYLISSIDPDNGNVVDLASYIEEQSRHLGFGMGQLGFPEDWRKNPLWDRGFEIDREPMVAASLLDRVETLTAPQTRESLTSAEPRPTAEPRTPEQWAAAKRAAQKDLLRAYRKHDVVIEVELGNLRYYPSFQFRDGKIIDALAEINKELLSSCTQLNRTDKARALLDWWQTPHPNLTKNASGCNQSPLHLLDQVPEAQFEAIAKESGAVKTCNPPA
;
A
#
# COMPACT_ATOMS: atom_id res chain seq x y z
N MET A 1 31.85 -36.69 6.84
CA MET A 1 30.97 -35.74 7.56
C MET A 1 31.76 -34.49 7.82
N THR A 2 31.42 -33.38 7.18
CA THR A 2 31.91 -32.06 7.59
C THR A 2 31.31 -31.77 8.96
N ILE A 3 32.15 -31.75 10.00
CA ILE A 3 31.72 -31.31 11.32
C ILE A 3 31.33 -29.84 11.16
N PRO A 4 30.09 -29.44 11.49
CA PRO A 4 29.70 -28.04 11.41
C PRO A 4 30.63 -27.21 12.30
N ASP A 5 31.04 -26.04 11.80
CA ASP A 5 31.88 -25.09 12.55
C ASP A 5 31.08 -24.51 13.73
N SER A 6 31.15 -25.19 14.88
CA SER A 6 30.37 -24.86 16.06
C SER A 6 31.09 -25.27 17.34
N SER A 7 31.16 -24.34 18.30
CA SER A 7 31.64 -24.60 19.67
C SER A 7 30.56 -25.21 20.58
N TYR A 8 29.40 -25.60 20.03
CA TYR A 8 28.28 -26.13 20.81
C TYR A 8 28.59 -27.53 21.36
N ALA A 9 28.86 -27.60 22.67
CA ALA A 9 29.19 -28.84 23.37
C ALA A 9 28.09 -29.31 24.36
N LYS A 10 26.90 -28.69 24.36
CA LYS A 10 25.83 -29.06 25.30
C LYS A 10 25.20 -30.41 24.90
N PRO A 11 25.05 -31.37 25.84
CA PRO A 11 24.49 -32.67 25.52
C PRO A 11 23.00 -32.57 25.17
N PHE A 12 22.51 -33.57 24.45
CA PHE A 12 21.07 -33.80 24.33
C PHE A 12 20.48 -34.11 25.72
N LEU A 13 19.28 -33.59 25.99
CA LEU A 13 18.54 -33.86 27.21
C LEU A 13 17.18 -34.46 26.84
N THR A 14 16.85 -35.58 27.46
CA THR A 14 15.50 -36.17 27.45
C THR A 14 14.49 -35.26 28.16
N VAL A 15 13.18 -35.46 27.94
CA VAL A 15 12.13 -34.66 28.59
C VAL A 15 12.26 -34.66 30.12
N PRO A 16 12.44 -35.80 30.82
CA PRO A 16 12.66 -35.81 32.26
C PRO A 16 13.91 -35.02 32.71
N GLU A 17 15.00 -35.08 31.94
CA GLU A 17 16.21 -34.30 32.23
C GLU A 17 16.01 -32.80 32.01
N GLN A 18 15.22 -32.41 30.99
CA GLN A 18 14.84 -31.02 30.77
C GLN A 18 14.00 -30.48 31.94
N ILE A 19 13.01 -31.24 32.42
CA ILE A 19 12.19 -30.88 33.59
C ILE A 19 13.06 -30.70 34.82
N ARG A 20 13.94 -31.67 35.09
CA ARG A 20 14.88 -31.60 36.21
C ARG A 20 15.73 -30.33 36.15
N ARG A 21 16.27 -30.01 34.97
CA ARG A 21 17.06 -28.79 34.74
C ARG A 21 16.25 -27.51 34.98
N LEU A 22 14.98 -27.47 34.59
CA LEU A 22 14.11 -26.31 34.84
C LEU A 22 13.87 -26.12 36.35
N ARG A 23 13.58 -27.22 37.07
CA ARG A 23 13.40 -27.20 38.53
C ARG A 23 14.68 -26.81 39.27
N GLU A 24 15.83 -27.36 38.89
CA GLU A 24 17.15 -26.99 39.44
C GLU A 24 17.46 -25.50 39.27
N ARG A 25 16.94 -24.89 38.20
CA ARG A 25 17.07 -23.44 37.94
C ARG A 25 16.04 -22.59 38.68
N GLY A 26 15.12 -23.19 39.43
CA GLY A 26 14.13 -22.50 40.26
C GLY A 26 12.77 -22.26 39.60
N MET A 27 12.44 -22.96 38.50
CA MET A 27 11.08 -22.90 37.91
C MET A 27 10.18 -23.96 38.53
N ASP A 28 8.99 -23.55 38.98
CA ASP A 28 7.93 -24.48 39.35
C ASP A 28 7.35 -25.13 38.09
N CYS A 29 7.51 -26.44 37.95
CA CYS A 29 7.03 -27.19 36.79
C CYS A 29 5.73 -27.95 37.05
N GLY A 30 5.13 -27.84 38.24
CA GLY A 30 4.03 -28.72 38.65
C GLY A 30 4.47 -30.18 38.75
N ASP A 31 3.52 -31.12 38.58
CA ASP A 31 3.79 -32.55 38.56
C ASP A 31 4.48 -33.00 37.25
N ASP A 32 5.06 -34.21 37.29
CA ASP A 32 5.82 -34.76 36.16
C ASP A 32 4.96 -35.06 34.94
N VAL A 33 3.68 -35.42 35.14
CA VAL A 33 2.75 -35.74 34.06
C VAL A 33 2.43 -34.48 33.26
N TYR A 34 2.07 -33.41 33.97
CA TYR A 34 1.84 -32.09 33.40
C TYR A 34 3.09 -31.59 32.67
N ALA A 35 4.24 -31.53 33.35
CA ALA A 35 5.47 -30.98 32.78
C ALA A 35 5.93 -31.73 31.52
N SER A 36 5.83 -33.07 31.53
CA SER A 36 6.18 -33.90 30.38
C SER A 36 5.24 -33.63 29.21
N SER A 37 3.92 -33.64 29.45
CA SER A 37 2.93 -33.38 28.40
C SER A 37 3.12 -32.01 27.73
N ILE A 38 3.49 -30.98 28.50
CA ILE A 38 3.72 -29.62 28.00
C ILE A 38 4.99 -29.55 27.15
N LEU A 39 6.09 -30.14 27.60
CA LEU A 39 7.35 -30.12 26.87
C LEU A 39 7.31 -30.98 25.60
N GLU A 40 6.55 -32.09 25.62
CA GLU A 40 6.30 -32.90 24.43
C GLU A 40 5.41 -32.17 23.41
N LYS A 41 4.38 -31.47 23.89
CA LYS A 41 3.44 -30.73 23.04
C LYS A 41 4.07 -29.50 22.37
N TYR A 42 4.80 -28.69 23.13
CA TYR A 42 5.31 -27.40 22.66
C TYR A 42 6.81 -27.39 22.37
N GLY A 43 7.59 -28.23 23.04
CA GLY A 43 9.03 -28.26 22.92
C GLY A 43 9.74 -27.24 23.80
N TYR A 44 10.85 -27.66 24.41
CA TYR A 44 11.66 -26.85 25.33
C TYR A 44 12.11 -25.52 24.73
N TYR A 45 12.69 -25.53 23.53
CA TYR A 45 13.24 -24.32 22.92
C TYR A 45 12.17 -23.32 22.49
N ARG A 46 10.97 -23.79 22.12
CA ARG A 46 9.83 -22.92 21.79
C ARG A 46 9.37 -22.15 23.02
N LEU A 47 9.12 -22.84 24.13
CA LEU A 47 8.74 -22.21 25.39
C LEU A 47 9.88 -21.38 25.99
N SER A 48 11.14 -21.68 25.63
CA SER A 48 12.28 -20.90 26.09
C SER A 48 12.30 -19.44 25.68
N GLY A 49 11.64 -19.11 24.58
CA GLY A 49 11.42 -17.72 24.20
C GLY A 49 10.55 -16.96 25.22
N TYR A 50 9.66 -17.62 25.93
CA TYR A 50 8.66 -16.97 26.79
C TYR A 50 9.15 -16.87 28.23
N TRP A 51 9.90 -17.87 28.74
CA TRP A 51 10.50 -17.77 30.08
C TRP A 51 11.81 -16.98 30.13
N HIS A 52 12.41 -16.62 28.99
CA HIS A 52 13.71 -15.93 28.97
C HIS A 52 13.70 -14.63 29.78
N ILE A 53 12.59 -13.88 29.75
CA ILE A 53 12.47 -12.61 30.48
C ILE A 53 12.36 -12.80 32.00
N TYR A 54 11.94 -13.99 32.46
CA TYR A 54 11.78 -14.38 33.85
C TYR A 54 13.05 -14.98 34.46
N ARG A 55 14.15 -14.97 33.71
CA ARG A 55 15.47 -15.29 34.26
C ARG A 55 15.98 -14.16 35.14
N ALA A 56 16.65 -14.52 36.22
CA ALA A 56 17.26 -13.57 37.14
C ALA A 56 18.28 -12.69 36.43
N ARG A 57 18.47 -11.48 36.97
CA ARG A 57 19.49 -10.52 36.49
C ARG A 57 20.67 -10.53 37.46
N PRO A 58 21.89 -10.20 37.01
CA PRO A 58 22.99 -9.94 37.91
C PRO A 58 22.63 -8.88 38.96
N ALA A 59 22.93 -9.16 40.23
CA ALA A 59 22.75 -8.21 41.32
C ALA A 59 23.90 -7.17 41.32
N PRO A 60 23.64 -5.90 41.70
CA PRO A 60 24.72 -4.93 41.91
C PRO A 60 25.78 -5.50 42.87
N PRO A 61 27.09 -5.29 42.61
CA PRO A 61 27.67 -4.35 41.67
C PRO A 61 27.86 -4.88 40.23
N ALA A 62 27.45 -6.12 39.93
CA ALA A 62 27.63 -6.68 38.59
C ALA A 62 26.80 -5.93 37.55
N SER A 63 27.36 -5.74 36.35
CA SER A 63 26.66 -5.05 35.26
C SER A 63 25.39 -5.82 34.86
N ARG A 64 24.30 -5.08 34.68
CA ARG A 64 23.04 -5.62 34.14
C ARG A 64 23.02 -5.70 32.62
N PHE A 65 24.00 -5.08 31.96
CA PHE A 65 24.10 -5.01 30.50
C PHE A 65 25.48 -5.49 30.04
N ASN A 66 25.52 -6.18 28.90
CA ASN A 66 26.77 -6.58 28.26
C ASN A 66 27.40 -5.39 27.49
N SER A 67 28.57 -5.62 26.90
CA SER A 67 29.33 -4.60 26.15
C SER A 67 28.60 -4.03 24.93
N VAL A 68 27.56 -4.70 24.44
CA VAL A 68 26.70 -4.27 23.33
C VAL A 68 25.34 -3.73 23.80
N GLY A 69 25.18 -3.46 25.10
CA GLY A 69 23.99 -2.83 25.66
C GLY A 69 22.78 -3.75 25.83
N GLN A 70 22.94 -5.07 25.70
CA GLN A 70 21.86 -6.04 25.92
C GLN A 70 21.77 -6.45 27.39
N GLU A 71 20.55 -6.62 27.90
CA GLU A 71 20.34 -7.08 29.27
C GLU A 71 20.91 -8.49 29.47
N ILE A 72 21.71 -8.65 30.53
CA ILE A 72 22.25 -9.94 30.95
C ILE A 72 21.16 -10.70 31.72
N ARG A 73 20.95 -11.95 31.32
CA ARG A 73 20.05 -12.90 31.98
C ARG A 73 20.84 -14.11 32.46
N LEU A 74 20.69 -14.43 33.75
CA LEU A 74 21.30 -15.59 34.38
C LEU A 74 20.57 -16.87 33.97
N ASP A 75 21.11 -18.02 34.36
CA ASP A 75 20.48 -19.30 34.08
C ASP A 75 19.37 -19.68 35.08
N THR A 76 19.33 -19.03 36.24
CA THR A 76 18.30 -19.18 37.28
C THR A 76 17.08 -18.32 36.99
N PHE A 77 15.92 -18.76 37.48
CA PHE A 77 14.64 -18.06 37.34
C PHE A 77 14.36 -17.15 38.55
N LEU A 78 13.51 -16.15 38.34
CA LEU A 78 12.97 -15.32 39.41
C LEU A 78 12.04 -16.17 40.30
N PRO A 79 12.01 -15.95 41.62
CA PRO A 79 11.07 -16.64 42.51
C PRO A 79 9.62 -16.50 42.04
N GLY A 80 8.86 -17.60 42.11
CA GLY A 80 7.46 -17.63 41.66
C GLY A 80 7.27 -17.84 40.15
N THR A 81 8.35 -18.03 39.37
CA THR A 81 8.23 -18.39 37.96
C THR A 81 7.72 -19.83 37.83
N SER A 82 6.56 -20.01 37.18
CA SER A 82 6.00 -21.34 36.91
C SER A 82 5.92 -21.66 35.41
N LEU A 83 5.99 -22.94 35.07
CA LEU A 83 5.79 -23.44 33.71
C LEU A 83 4.39 -23.13 33.21
N SER A 84 3.37 -23.21 34.09
CA SER A 84 1.99 -22.88 33.75
C SER A 84 1.81 -21.44 33.29
N HIS A 85 2.49 -20.49 33.95
CA HIS A 85 2.51 -19.09 33.55
C HIS A 85 3.14 -18.90 32.16
N VAL A 86 4.23 -19.62 31.89
CA VAL A 86 4.91 -19.55 30.59
C VAL A 86 4.04 -20.11 29.47
N VAL A 87 3.30 -21.19 29.75
CA VAL A 87 2.33 -21.76 28.81
C VAL A 87 1.21 -20.76 28.55
N ALA A 88 0.69 -20.08 29.57
CA ALA A 88 -0.35 -19.07 29.39
C ALA A 88 0.12 -17.91 28.48
N LEU A 89 1.37 -17.46 28.61
CA LEU A 89 1.96 -16.47 27.69
C LEU A 89 2.09 -17.01 26.25
N TYR A 90 2.46 -18.28 26.09
CA TYR A 90 2.54 -18.93 24.78
C TYR A 90 1.18 -19.01 24.09
N GLU A 91 0.13 -19.38 24.84
CA GLU A 91 -1.24 -19.49 24.34
C GLU A 91 -1.84 -18.11 24.05
N PHE A 92 -1.57 -17.11 24.89
CA PHE A 92 -1.88 -15.72 24.57
C PHE A 92 -1.25 -15.26 23.25
N ASP A 93 0.04 -15.54 23.05
CA ASP A 93 0.74 -15.16 21.81
C ASP A 93 0.23 -15.96 20.59
N HIS A 94 -0.33 -17.15 20.80
CA HIS A 94 -1.05 -17.88 19.75
C HIS A 94 -2.31 -17.12 19.33
N GLU A 95 -3.13 -16.71 20.29
CA GLU A 95 -4.33 -15.93 20.01
C GLU A 95 -3.99 -14.58 19.37
N LEU A 96 -2.88 -13.94 19.77
CA LEU A 96 -2.37 -12.74 19.09
C LEU A 96 -2.10 -12.99 17.60
N ARG A 97 -1.40 -14.09 17.26
CA ARG A 97 -1.11 -14.43 15.86
C ARG A 97 -2.37 -14.66 15.05
N VAL A 98 -3.39 -15.30 15.63
CA VAL A 98 -4.67 -15.56 14.95
C VAL A 98 -5.36 -14.24 14.61
N ARG A 99 -5.54 -13.36 15.59
CA ARG A 99 -6.20 -12.05 15.42
C ARG A 99 -5.40 -11.11 14.51
N LEU A 100 -4.08 -11.11 14.62
CA LEU A 100 -3.21 -10.37 13.71
C LEU A 100 -3.35 -10.89 12.28
N GLY A 101 -3.37 -12.21 12.09
CA GLY A 101 -3.53 -12.84 10.78
C GLY A 101 -4.84 -12.44 10.09
N ASP A 102 -5.93 -12.41 10.84
CA ASP A 102 -7.25 -11.97 10.36
C ASP A 102 -7.20 -10.52 9.84
N ALA A 103 -6.74 -9.59 10.68
CA ALA A 103 -6.64 -8.18 10.28
C ALA A 103 -5.61 -7.95 9.14
N LEU A 104 -4.50 -8.69 9.11
CA LEU A 104 -3.53 -8.63 8.01
C LEU A 104 -4.12 -9.11 6.68
N SER A 105 -5.05 -10.07 6.72
CA SER A 105 -5.68 -10.60 5.51
C SER A 105 -6.54 -9.55 4.79
N ILE A 106 -7.20 -8.66 5.53
CA ILE A 106 -7.98 -7.53 5.00
C ILE A 106 -7.06 -6.61 4.18
N ILE A 107 -5.92 -6.26 4.78
CA ILE A 107 -4.92 -5.40 4.13
C ILE A 107 -4.34 -6.11 2.90
N GLU A 108 -3.90 -7.36 3.03
CA GLU A 108 -3.30 -8.13 1.92
C GLU A 108 -4.25 -8.22 0.71
N THR A 109 -5.53 -8.54 0.95
CA THR A 109 -6.56 -8.63 -0.10
C THR A 109 -6.85 -7.29 -0.77
N ALA A 110 -6.98 -6.21 0.01
CA ALA A 110 -7.18 -4.87 -0.54
C ALA A 110 -6.03 -4.45 -1.45
N PHE A 111 -4.77 -4.70 -1.03
CA PHE A 111 -3.60 -4.37 -1.85
C PHE A 111 -3.53 -5.20 -3.14
N ARG A 112 -3.96 -6.47 -3.14
CA ARG A 112 -4.06 -7.28 -4.37
C ARG A 112 -4.97 -6.60 -5.38
N PHE A 113 -6.17 -6.22 -4.94
CA PHE A 113 -7.13 -5.52 -5.78
C PHE A 113 -6.57 -4.19 -6.30
N PHE A 114 -6.10 -3.30 -5.42
CA PHE A 114 -5.71 -1.95 -5.85
C PHE A 114 -4.47 -1.93 -6.76
N ILE A 115 -3.47 -2.78 -6.50
CA ILE A 115 -2.30 -2.92 -7.39
C ILE A 115 -2.74 -3.54 -8.72
N GLY A 116 -3.53 -4.62 -8.67
CA GLY A 116 -4.02 -5.30 -9.85
C GLY A 116 -4.83 -4.38 -10.77
N HIS A 117 -5.77 -3.64 -10.19
CA HIS A 117 -6.65 -2.73 -10.90
C HIS A 117 -5.90 -1.53 -11.48
N ARG A 118 -4.99 -0.91 -10.71
CA ARG A 118 -4.17 0.21 -11.19
C ARG A 118 -3.30 -0.19 -12.39
N LEU A 119 -2.60 -1.32 -12.31
CA LEU A 119 -1.75 -1.79 -13.40
C LEU A 119 -2.57 -2.28 -14.60
N GLY A 120 -3.73 -2.90 -14.36
CA GLY A 120 -4.61 -3.41 -15.42
C GLY A 120 -5.16 -2.35 -16.35
N ARG A 121 -5.22 -1.08 -15.92
CA ARG A 121 -5.52 0.07 -16.79
C ARG A 121 -4.49 0.31 -17.88
N ILE A 122 -3.23 0.01 -17.59
CA ILE A 122 -2.11 0.27 -18.50
C ILE A 122 -2.13 -0.82 -19.56
N ASP A 123 -2.09 -2.07 -19.12
CA ASP A 123 -2.16 -3.25 -19.96
C ASP A 123 -2.50 -4.48 -19.10
N ALA A 124 -3.16 -5.48 -19.71
CA ALA A 124 -3.46 -6.74 -19.03
C ALA A 124 -2.21 -7.44 -18.47
N PHE A 125 -1.06 -7.28 -19.13
CA PHE A 125 0.21 -7.85 -18.76
C PHE A 125 1.25 -6.78 -18.36
N ALA A 126 0.81 -5.61 -17.89
CA ALA A 126 1.70 -4.52 -17.48
C ALA A 126 2.78 -4.94 -16.47
N HIS A 127 2.49 -5.91 -15.60
CA HIS A 127 3.47 -6.47 -14.65
C HIS A 127 4.60 -7.27 -15.30
N ARG A 128 4.44 -7.71 -16.56
CA ARG A 128 5.44 -8.39 -17.39
C ARG A 128 6.12 -7.44 -18.38
N ASP A 129 5.75 -6.16 -18.38
CA ASP A 129 6.39 -5.13 -19.17
C ASP A 129 7.22 -4.19 -18.27
N PRO A 130 8.56 -4.23 -18.35
CA PRO A 130 9.41 -3.36 -17.56
C PRO A 130 9.22 -1.87 -17.92
N GLU A 131 8.80 -1.53 -19.14
CA GLU A 131 8.53 -0.14 -19.53
C GLU A 131 7.23 0.37 -18.88
N ALA A 132 6.16 -0.44 -18.89
CA ALA A 132 4.94 -0.14 -18.15
C ALA A 132 5.20 0.14 -16.66
N LEU A 133 6.10 -0.63 -16.03
CA LEU A 133 6.50 -0.42 -14.64
C LEU A 133 7.51 0.73 -14.44
N GLY A 134 8.19 1.19 -15.50
CA GLY A 134 9.32 2.12 -15.38
C GLY A 134 10.56 1.46 -14.76
N ALA A 135 10.63 0.13 -14.81
CA ALA A 135 11.69 -0.70 -14.24
C ALA A 135 12.80 -1.00 -15.27
N VAL A 136 13.14 -0.02 -16.09
CA VAL A 136 14.23 -0.05 -17.07
C VAL A 136 15.40 0.82 -16.65
N ARG A 137 16.60 0.50 -17.14
CA ARG A 137 17.81 1.32 -16.98
C ARG A 137 18.41 1.63 -18.35
N GLU A 138 18.95 2.84 -18.48
CA GLU A 138 19.69 3.24 -19.67
C GLU A 138 21.04 2.53 -19.71
N VAL A 139 21.39 1.97 -20.87
CA VAL A 139 22.71 1.39 -21.10
C VAL A 139 23.57 2.46 -21.75
N LYS A 140 24.58 2.97 -21.02
CA LYS A 140 25.61 3.83 -21.63
C LYS A 140 26.31 3.03 -22.72
N GLN A 141 26.03 3.35 -23.98
CA GLN A 141 26.70 2.73 -25.11
C GLN A 141 28.15 3.22 -25.15
N CYS A 142 29.10 2.28 -25.18
CA CYS A 142 30.49 2.62 -25.45
C CYS A 142 30.63 3.02 -26.92
N PRO A 143 31.41 4.06 -27.27
CA PRO A 143 31.60 4.48 -28.66
C PRO A 143 32.06 3.33 -29.58
N LEU A 144 32.89 2.43 -29.04
CA LEU A 144 33.39 1.26 -29.74
C LEU A 144 32.27 0.25 -30.11
N SER A 145 31.23 0.09 -29.28
CA SER A 145 30.14 -0.85 -29.58
C SER A 145 29.21 -0.33 -30.67
N LEU A 146 29.09 1.00 -30.80
CA LEU A 146 28.32 1.69 -31.84
C LEU A 146 29.01 1.50 -33.20
N VAL A 147 30.32 1.74 -33.26
CA VAL A 147 31.14 1.51 -34.45
C VAL A 147 31.15 0.02 -34.83
N MET A 148 31.33 -0.88 -33.86
CA MET A 148 31.38 -2.31 -34.15
C MET A 148 30.00 -2.90 -34.52
N GLY A 149 28.91 -2.37 -33.97
CA GLY A 149 27.54 -2.70 -34.39
C GLY A 149 27.26 -2.30 -35.84
N ALA A 150 27.72 -1.11 -36.25
CA ALA A 150 27.62 -0.65 -37.63
C ALA A 150 28.46 -1.49 -38.60
N ILE A 151 29.66 -1.92 -38.21
CA ILE A 151 30.54 -2.77 -39.02
C ILE A 151 29.99 -4.20 -39.13
N THR A 152 29.40 -4.74 -38.07
CA THR A 152 28.94 -6.15 -38.01
C THR A 152 27.49 -6.35 -38.45
N GLN A 153 26.79 -5.30 -38.90
CA GLN A 153 25.36 -5.31 -39.22
C GLN A 153 24.49 -5.93 -38.11
N ARG A 154 24.93 -5.83 -36.84
CA ARG A 154 24.14 -6.29 -35.71
C ARG A 154 23.11 -5.23 -35.36
N THR A 155 21.87 -5.66 -35.13
CA THR A 155 20.81 -4.79 -34.61
C THR A 155 21.32 -4.06 -33.36
N PRO A 156 21.21 -2.72 -33.30
CA PRO A 156 21.64 -1.97 -32.13
C PRO A 156 20.93 -2.50 -30.88
N HIS A 157 21.69 -2.65 -29.79
CA HIS A 157 21.10 -3.06 -28.52
C HIS A 157 20.06 -2.03 -28.10
N PRO A 158 18.88 -2.44 -27.59
CA PRO A 158 17.87 -1.48 -27.16
C PRO A 158 18.48 -0.49 -26.15
N PRO A 159 18.16 0.81 -26.26
CA PRO A 159 18.77 1.84 -25.40
C PRO A 159 18.44 1.63 -23.91
N PHE A 160 17.38 0.87 -23.62
CA PHE A 160 16.92 0.53 -22.29
C PHE A 160 16.90 -0.98 -22.09
N VAL A 161 17.33 -1.43 -20.91
CA VAL A 161 17.24 -2.83 -20.49
C VAL A 161 16.53 -2.95 -19.15
N PRO A 162 15.86 -4.08 -18.85
CA PRO A 162 15.20 -4.26 -17.58
C PRO A 162 16.18 -4.21 -16.41
N THR A 163 15.75 -3.65 -15.28
CA THR A 163 16.53 -3.63 -14.04
C THR A 163 16.75 -5.04 -13.50
N THR A 164 17.78 -5.24 -12.68
CA THR A 164 18.01 -6.52 -12.00
C THR A 164 16.86 -6.88 -11.05
N ALA A 165 16.35 -5.89 -10.30
CA ALA A 165 15.22 -6.09 -9.39
C ALA A 165 13.97 -6.60 -10.12
N TYR A 166 13.67 -6.06 -11.31
CA TYR A 166 12.57 -6.55 -12.14
C TYR A 166 12.78 -7.99 -12.59
N ARG A 167 13.99 -8.34 -13.06
CA ARG A 167 14.29 -9.70 -13.52
C ARG A 167 14.16 -10.73 -12.40
N GLU A 168 14.72 -10.45 -11.23
CA GLU A 168 14.61 -11.31 -10.05
C GLU A 168 13.15 -11.46 -9.60
N TRP A 169 12.38 -10.37 -9.65
CA TRP A 169 10.95 -10.40 -9.33
C TRP A 169 10.17 -11.25 -10.33
N LEU A 170 10.43 -11.09 -11.64
CA LEU A 170 9.74 -11.83 -12.69
C LEU A 170 10.05 -13.32 -12.60
N GLU A 171 11.29 -13.71 -12.33
CA GLU A 171 11.67 -15.11 -12.10
C GLU A 171 10.93 -15.73 -10.91
N GLU A 172 10.80 -14.99 -9.80
CA GLU A 172 10.01 -15.44 -8.64
C GLU A 172 8.52 -15.54 -8.98
N TYR A 173 7.98 -14.54 -9.68
CA TYR A 173 6.58 -14.56 -10.12
C TYR A 173 6.30 -15.74 -11.06
N ASP A 174 7.17 -16.02 -12.03
CA ASP A 174 7.03 -17.16 -12.94
C ASP A 174 7.07 -18.51 -12.21
N ARG A 175 7.78 -18.60 -11.08
CA ARG A 175 7.72 -19.79 -10.20
C ARG A 175 6.35 -19.90 -9.51
N HIS A 176 5.81 -18.79 -9.02
CA HIS A 176 4.48 -18.73 -8.39
C HIS A 176 3.37 -19.07 -9.38
N GLU A 177 3.34 -18.40 -10.53
CA GLU A 177 2.38 -18.64 -11.60
C GLU A 177 2.39 -20.12 -11.99
N ARG A 178 3.55 -20.67 -12.38
CA ARG A 178 3.66 -22.09 -12.80
C ARG A 178 3.20 -23.09 -11.75
N ARG A 179 3.33 -22.78 -10.45
CA ARG A 179 2.88 -23.66 -9.36
C ARG A 179 1.41 -23.49 -9.01
N ALA A 180 0.75 -22.41 -9.41
CA ALA A 180 -0.66 -22.20 -9.14
C ALA A 180 -1.53 -23.25 -9.82
N ARG A 181 -2.49 -23.80 -9.08
CA ARG A 181 -3.37 -24.91 -9.47
C ARG A 181 -4.84 -24.68 -9.13
N GLY A 182 -5.23 -23.47 -8.71
CA GLY A 182 -6.64 -23.17 -8.42
C GLY A 182 -7.51 -23.32 -9.68
N ASP A 183 -8.78 -23.67 -9.50
CA ASP A 183 -9.71 -23.98 -10.60
C ASP A 183 -9.77 -22.84 -11.64
N PHE A 184 -9.83 -21.59 -11.18
CA PHE A 184 -9.81 -20.41 -12.06
C PHE A 184 -8.53 -20.30 -12.89
N VAL A 185 -7.37 -20.72 -12.35
CA VAL A 185 -6.08 -20.71 -13.06
C VAL A 185 -6.04 -21.79 -14.13
N LEU A 186 -6.55 -22.98 -13.81
CA LEU A 186 -6.59 -24.09 -14.76
C LEU A 186 -7.53 -23.76 -15.92
N HIS A 187 -8.74 -23.28 -15.61
CA HIS A 187 -9.71 -22.81 -16.59
C HIS A 187 -9.13 -21.70 -17.47
N PHE A 188 -8.48 -20.70 -16.86
CA PHE A 188 -7.86 -19.60 -17.60
C PHE A 188 -6.80 -20.12 -18.58
N ARG A 189 -5.93 -21.04 -18.14
CA ARG A 189 -4.87 -21.59 -18.98
C ARG A 189 -5.37 -22.36 -20.18
N GLU A 190 -6.43 -23.13 -19.97
CA GLU A 190 -7.07 -23.92 -21.02
C GLU A 190 -7.68 -23.01 -22.10
N HIS A 191 -8.30 -21.88 -21.71
CA HIS A 191 -9.03 -21.03 -22.63
C HIS A 191 -8.19 -19.88 -23.23
N TYR A 192 -7.30 -19.25 -22.44
CA TYR A 192 -6.62 -18.00 -22.80
C TYR A 192 -5.09 -18.13 -22.92
N GLY A 193 -4.48 -19.17 -22.32
CA GLY A 193 -3.04 -19.42 -22.40
C GLY A 193 -2.29 -19.30 -21.06
N PRO A 194 -0.96 -19.44 -21.07
CA PRO A 194 -0.18 -19.78 -19.87
C PRO A 194 -0.05 -18.65 -18.85
N HIS A 195 -0.11 -17.40 -19.30
CA HIS A 195 0.19 -16.21 -18.49
C HIS A 195 -1.07 -15.51 -18.02
N LEU A 196 -1.14 -15.23 -16.72
CA LEU A 196 -2.29 -14.60 -16.10
C LEU A 196 -2.24 -13.08 -16.30
N PRO A 197 -3.37 -12.41 -16.64
CA PRO A 197 -3.45 -10.96 -16.63
C PRO A 197 -3.36 -10.46 -15.18
N ILE A 198 -2.95 -9.21 -14.99
CA ILE A 198 -2.51 -8.68 -13.71
C ILE A 198 -3.55 -8.80 -12.59
N TRP A 199 -4.84 -8.59 -12.87
CA TRP A 199 -5.92 -8.75 -11.88
C TRP A 199 -6.18 -10.20 -11.45
N VAL A 200 -5.68 -11.19 -12.22
CA VAL A 200 -5.69 -12.61 -11.84
C VAL A 200 -4.33 -13.01 -11.25
N ALA A 201 -3.24 -12.46 -11.79
CA ALA A 201 -1.88 -12.67 -11.32
C ALA A 201 -1.71 -12.28 -9.85
N THR A 202 -2.33 -11.18 -9.42
CA THR A 202 -2.30 -10.75 -8.02
C THR A 202 -2.87 -11.79 -7.08
N GLU A 203 -3.76 -12.69 -7.49
CA GLU A 203 -4.34 -13.73 -6.63
C GLU A 203 -3.39 -14.91 -6.38
N VAL A 204 -2.41 -15.13 -7.26
CA VAL A 204 -1.42 -16.23 -7.10
C VAL A 204 -0.10 -15.77 -6.49
N MET A 205 0.10 -14.45 -6.35
CA MET A 205 1.27 -13.88 -5.69
C MET A 205 1.27 -14.16 -4.19
N SER A 206 2.46 -14.28 -3.58
CA SER A 206 2.59 -14.11 -2.14
C SER A 206 2.53 -12.63 -1.76
N PHE A 207 2.27 -12.31 -0.48
CA PHE A 207 2.36 -10.92 -0.02
C PHE A 207 3.74 -10.30 -0.27
N GLY A 208 4.80 -11.10 -0.20
CA GLY A 208 6.16 -10.66 -0.52
C GLY A 208 6.33 -10.25 -1.97
N LEU A 209 5.82 -11.05 -2.91
CA LEU A 209 5.81 -10.70 -4.34
C LEU A 209 5.02 -9.43 -4.62
N LEU A 210 3.84 -9.29 -4.00
CA LEU A 210 2.99 -8.11 -4.14
C LEU A 210 3.66 -6.84 -3.60
N SER A 211 4.27 -6.92 -2.42
CA SER A 211 5.05 -5.81 -1.82
C SER A 211 6.24 -5.40 -2.70
N ASN A 212 6.89 -6.36 -3.36
CA ASN A 212 7.98 -6.07 -4.30
C ASN A 212 7.46 -5.49 -5.62
N LEU A 213 6.32 -5.97 -6.12
CA LEU A 213 5.67 -5.41 -7.32
C LEU A 213 5.34 -3.93 -7.11
N TYR A 214 4.77 -3.57 -5.96
CA TYR A 214 4.51 -2.17 -5.60
C TYR A 214 5.76 -1.29 -5.75
N LYS A 215 6.94 -1.78 -5.30
CA LYS A 215 8.20 -1.03 -5.43
C LYS A 215 8.67 -0.86 -6.88
N LEU A 216 8.27 -1.77 -7.76
CA LEU A 216 8.59 -1.74 -9.19
C LEU A 216 7.65 -0.82 -9.98
N MET A 217 6.45 -0.51 -9.48
CA MET A 217 5.50 0.38 -10.16
C MET A 217 6.08 1.78 -10.40
N ARG A 218 5.55 2.53 -11.37
CA ARG A 218 5.97 3.90 -11.61
C ARG A 218 5.73 4.77 -10.37
N GLN A 219 6.55 5.80 -10.20
CA GLN A 219 6.45 6.72 -9.06
C GLN A 219 5.05 7.31 -8.89
N ASN A 220 4.41 7.75 -9.99
CA ASN A 220 3.07 8.32 -9.94
C ASN A 220 2.03 7.30 -9.43
N ASP A 221 2.14 6.03 -9.83
CA ASP A 221 1.19 5.00 -9.39
C ASP A 221 1.39 4.65 -7.91
N GLN A 222 2.65 4.63 -7.44
CA GLN A 222 2.96 4.48 -6.01
C GLN A 222 2.43 5.66 -5.20
N GLU A 223 2.61 6.90 -5.68
CA GLU A 223 2.11 8.11 -5.01
C GLU A 223 0.57 8.09 -4.90
N ILE A 224 -0.14 7.67 -5.95
CA ILE A 224 -1.60 7.58 -5.90
C ILE A 224 -2.05 6.49 -4.94
N LEU A 225 -1.42 5.31 -4.95
CA LEU A 225 -1.74 4.27 -3.97
C LEU A 225 -1.44 4.72 -2.54
N ALA A 226 -0.34 5.41 -2.28
CA ALA A 226 -0.03 5.95 -0.96
C ALA A 226 -1.08 6.98 -0.49
N ALA A 227 -1.48 7.90 -1.38
CA ALA A 227 -2.50 8.90 -1.05
C ALA A 227 -3.91 8.28 -0.91
N ARG A 228 -4.24 7.20 -1.62
CA ARG A 228 -5.49 6.42 -1.42
C ARG A 228 -5.63 5.97 0.03
N PHE A 229 -4.53 5.50 0.63
CA PHE A 229 -4.46 5.08 2.04
C PHE A 229 -4.07 6.23 2.98
N GLN A 230 -4.10 7.47 2.49
CA GLN A 230 -3.82 8.70 3.23
C GLN A 230 -2.43 8.78 3.87
N VAL A 231 -1.50 7.97 3.36
CA VAL A 231 -0.11 7.98 3.76
C VAL A 231 0.56 9.12 2.99
N HIS A 232 0.65 10.30 3.61
CA HIS A 232 1.14 11.51 2.94
C HIS A 232 2.53 11.94 3.39
N SER A 233 3.30 12.40 2.41
CA SER A 233 4.59 13.03 2.63
C SER A 233 4.37 14.46 3.10
N ALA A 234 5.44 15.11 3.54
CA ALA A 234 5.33 16.41 4.18
C ALA A 234 4.97 17.56 3.22
N ASP A 235 5.06 17.34 1.91
CA ASP A 235 4.58 18.20 0.82
C ASP A 235 3.16 17.84 0.34
N GLY A 236 2.51 16.87 1.00
CA GLY A 236 1.13 16.44 0.74
C GLY A 236 0.94 15.57 -0.49
N ARG A 237 2.02 15.01 -1.05
CA ARG A 237 1.91 13.88 -2.01
C ARG A 237 1.72 12.57 -1.25
N GLY A 238 1.42 11.49 -1.95
CA GLY A 238 1.49 10.16 -1.34
C GLY A 238 2.93 9.79 -0.97
N ASP A 239 3.17 9.42 0.29
CA ASP A 239 4.46 8.94 0.78
C ASP A 239 4.70 7.49 0.36
N ARG A 240 5.16 7.33 -0.88
CA ARG A 240 5.46 6.02 -1.45
C ARG A 240 6.48 5.21 -0.64
N GLY A 241 7.41 5.91 0.03
CA GLY A 241 8.47 5.31 0.83
C GLY A 241 7.93 4.71 2.12
N ALA A 242 7.14 5.49 2.86
CA ALA A 242 6.47 5.00 4.06
C ALA A 242 5.54 3.82 3.74
N LEU A 243 4.75 3.89 2.67
CA LEU A 243 3.88 2.78 2.29
C LEU A 243 4.66 1.52 1.88
N ALA A 244 5.75 1.66 1.12
CA ALA A 244 6.63 0.53 0.77
C ALA A 244 7.22 -0.13 2.03
N ASN A 245 7.64 0.68 3.00
CA ASN A 245 8.16 0.23 4.30
C ASN A 245 7.09 -0.54 5.07
N TRP A 246 5.87 0.00 5.18
CA TRP A 246 4.76 -0.61 5.89
C TRP A 246 4.38 -1.97 5.30
N LEU A 247 4.25 -2.07 3.98
CA LEU A 247 3.98 -3.35 3.31
C LEU A 247 5.06 -4.40 3.63
N ASN A 248 6.34 -3.98 3.66
CA ASN A 248 7.45 -4.85 4.00
C ASN A 248 7.43 -5.29 5.48
N CYS A 249 7.03 -4.39 6.39
CA CYS A 249 6.85 -4.66 7.81
C CYS A 249 5.68 -5.64 8.04
N LEU A 250 4.50 -5.34 7.51
CA LEU A 250 3.31 -6.18 7.62
C LEU A 250 3.53 -7.57 7.03
N ARG A 251 4.23 -7.68 5.88
CA ARG A 251 4.67 -8.97 5.32
C ARG A 251 5.58 -9.74 6.30
N ASN A 252 6.53 -9.08 6.97
CA ASN A 252 7.39 -9.72 7.96
C ASN A 252 6.56 -10.24 9.16
N VAL A 253 5.66 -9.43 9.70
CA VAL A 253 4.75 -9.82 10.79
C VAL A 253 3.86 -10.99 10.37
N ARG A 254 3.28 -10.93 9.17
CA ARG A 254 2.44 -11.99 8.60
C ARG A 254 3.21 -13.32 8.50
N ASN A 255 4.47 -13.28 8.06
CA ASN A 255 5.31 -14.47 8.00
C ASN A 255 5.66 -15.01 9.39
N ILE A 256 5.92 -14.14 10.37
CA ILE A 256 6.11 -14.56 11.77
C ILE A 256 4.85 -15.30 12.27
N CYS A 257 3.66 -14.76 12.00
CA CYS A 257 2.40 -15.38 12.39
C CYS A 257 2.23 -16.76 11.72
N ALA A 258 2.41 -16.83 10.40
CA ALA A 258 2.27 -18.06 9.61
C ALA A 258 3.28 -19.16 9.97
N HIS A 259 4.47 -18.79 10.46
CA HIS A 259 5.50 -19.74 10.91
C HIS A 259 5.49 -19.98 12.42
N TYR A 260 4.42 -19.57 13.12
CA TYR A 260 4.26 -19.77 14.57
C TYR A 260 5.41 -19.16 15.39
N GLY A 261 5.97 -18.06 14.92
CA GLY A 261 7.01 -17.30 15.60
C GLY A 261 6.44 -16.43 16.72
N ARG A 262 7.28 -16.09 17.70
CA ARG A 262 6.88 -15.25 18.84
C ARG A 262 6.63 -13.81 18.39
N VAL A 263 5.46 -13.25 18.71
CA VAL A 263 5.10 -11.86 18.42
C VAL A 263 5.16 -11.01 19.69
N TRP A 264 4.72 -11.57 20.82
CA TRP A 264 4.78 -10.95 22.13
C TRP A 264 6.22 -10.63 22.53
N ASN A 265 6.39 -9.41 23.03
CA ASN A 265 7.66 -8.85 23.49
C ASN A 265 8.82 -9.09 22.49
N ARG A 266 8.51 -8.89 21.20
CA ARG A 266 9.48 -8.91 20.10
C ARG A 266 9.90 -7.48 19.75
N ALA A 267 11.15 -7.31 19.35
CA ALA A 267 11.57 -6.20 18.50
C ALA A 267 11.62 -6.71 17.06
N PHE A 268 10.91 -6.08 16.16
CA PHE A 268 10.89 -6.46 14.75
C PHE A 268 12.13 -5.93 14.03
N ASP A 269 12.62 -6.71 13.07
CA ASP A 269 13.85 -6.40 12.32
C ASP A 269 13.65 -5.25 11.32
N VAL A 270 12.40 -5.00 10.93
CA VAL A 270 12.00 -3.90 10.03
C VAL A 270 11.46 -2.75 10.87
N LEU A 271 12.19 -1.63 10.89
CA LEU A 271 11.70 -0.38 11.48
C LEU A 271 10.56 0.18 10.64
N ILE A 272 9.49 0.61 11.31
CA ILE A 272 8.32 1.24 10.71
C ILE A 272 8.65 2.71 10.47
N ASP A 273 8.56 3.13 9.21
CA ASP A 273 8.75 4.53 8.86
C ASP A 273 7.50 5.34 9.22
N ALA A 274 7.68 6.39 10.03
CA ALA A 274 6.64 7.41 10.18
C ALA A 274 6.49 8.18 8.85
N PRO A 275 5.27 8.46 8.37
CA PRO A 275 5.06 9.24 7.14
C PRO A 275 5.49 10.69 7.35
N GLY A 276 5.80 11.39 6.26
CA GLY A 276 6.33 12.75 6.31
C GLY A 276 5.50 13.75 7.15
N GLN A 277 4.17 13.62 7.15
CA GLN A 277 3.28 14.46 7.98
C GLN A 277 3.45 14.21 9.49
N ALA A 278 3.50 12.94 9.90
CA ALA A 278 3.65 12.52 11.28
C ALA A 278 5.02 12.92 11.87
N ARG A 279 6.06 13.01 11.03
CA ARG A 279 7.38 13.53 11.44
C ARG A 279 7.36 15.03 11.77
N ARG A 280 6.40 15.79 11.24
CA ARG A 280 6.32 17.25 11.41
C ARG A 280 5.29 17.69 12.45
N ARG A 281 4.22 16.92 12.64
CA ARG A 281 3.07 17.28 13.50
C ARG A 281 2.98 16.31 14.66
N LYS A 282 3.11 16.80 15.90
CA LYS A 282 3.06 15.95 17.10
C LYS A 282 1.64 15.46 17.41
N GLU A 283 0.65 16.19 16.92
CA GLU A 283 -0.77 15.91 17.08
C GLU A 283 -1.28 14.89 16.03
N ASP A 284 -0.44 14.51 15.06
CA ASP A 284 -0.78 13.51 14.06
C ASP A 284 -1.00 12.14 14.72
N PHE A 285 -2.02 11.41 14.25
CA PHE A 285 -2.37 10.10 14.80
C PHE A 285 -1.24 9.06 14.69
N LEU A 286 -0.32 9.26 13.74
CA LEU A 286 0.83 8.38 13.51
C LEU A 286 2.13 8.95 14.09
N ALA A 287 2.10 10.09 14.79
CA ALA A 287 3.25 10.66 15.47
C ALA A 287 3.98 9.67 16.41
N PRO A 288 3.31 8.71 17.09
CA PRO A 288 4.01 7.71 17.90
C PRO A 288 5.03 6.87 17.11
N LEU A 289 4.88 6.71 15.79
CA LEU A 289 5.82 5.98 14.94
C LEU A 289 7.21 6.64 14.84
N VAL A 290 7.35 7.89 15.30
CA VAL A 290 8.66 8.56 15.36
C VAL A 290 9.52 8.03 16.52
N ASP A 291 8.89 7.45 17.54
CA ASP A 291 9.59 6.92 18.72
C ASP A 291 10.21 5.54 18.43
N ASN A 292 11.49 5.38 18.78
CA ASN A 292 12.22 4.10 18.70
C ASN A 292 11.65 3.00 19.62
N GLY A 293 10.91 3.38 20.67
CA GLY A 293 10.17 2.46 21.52
C GLY A 293 8.89 1.91 20.88
N VAL A 294 8.45 2.49 19.77
CA VAL A 294 7.19 2.14 19.08
C VAL A 294 7.47 1.56 17.69
N ASN A 295 8.38 2.18 16.93
CA ASN A 295 8.60 1.92 15.51
C ASN A 295 9.12 0.52 15.16
N ASN A 296 9.44 -0.31 16.14
CA ASN A 296 9.82 -1.71 15.94
C ASN A 296 9.10 -2.66 16.90
N ARG A 297 7.97 -2.23 17.46
CA ARG A 297 7.18 -2.99 18.44
C ARG A 297 5.76 -3.25 17.93
N LEU A 298 5.06 -4.15 18.63
CA LEU A 298 3.72 -4.58 18.25
C LEU A 298 2.74 -3.40 18.19
N TYR A 299 2.85 -2.43 19.10
CA TYR A 299 2.02 -1.22 19.05
C TYR A 299 2.15 -0.45 17.73
N GLY A 300 3.37 -0.27 17.21
CA GLY A 300 3.59 0.38 15.92
C GLY A 300 2.95 -0.39 14.76
N VAL A 301 3.02 -1.72 14.79
CA VAL A 301 2.35 -2.60 13.81
C VAL A 301 0.83 -2.40 13.87
N LEU A 302 0.25 -2.42 15.07
CA LEU A 302 -1.19 -2.24 15.26
C LEU A 302 -1.66 -0.84 14.85
N LEU A 303 -0.88 0.20 15.09
CA LEU A 303 -1.16 1.56 14.61
C LEU A 303 -1.26 1.61 13.09
N VAL A 304 -0.27 1.05 12.39
CA VAL A 304 -0.28 0.97 10.92
C VAL A 304 -1.47 0.17 10.42
N MET A 305 -1.75 -0.99 11.03
CA MET A 305 -2.88 -1.83 10.65
C MET A 305 -4.22 -1.12 10.86
N ARG A 306 -4.44 -0.49 12.02
CA ARG A 306 -5.67 0.26 12.30
C ARG A 306 -5.86 1.39 11.29
N TYR A 307 -4.79 2.13 10.99
CA TYR A 307 -4.83 3.25 10.06
C TYR A 307 -5.20 2.81 8.63
N LEU A 308 -4.54 1.77 8.12
CA LEU A 308 -4.82 1.22 6.80
C LEU A 308 -6.23 0.61 6.72
N ILE A 309 -6.64 -0.17 7.71
CA ILE A 309 -7.98 -0.77 7.75
C ILE A 309 -9.06 0.30 7.82
N SER A 310 -8.86 1.39 8.56
CA SER A 310 -9.82 2.51 8.59
C SER A 310 -10.04 3.14 7.21
N SER A 311 -9.08 3.00 6.28
CA SER A 311 -9.24 3.44 4.89
C SER A 311 -9.84 2.37 3.96
N ILE A 312 -9.83 1.10 4.36
CA ILE A 312 -10.26 -0.05 3.54
C ILE A 312 -11.69 -0.47 3.92
N ASP A 313 -11.92 -0.63 5.22
CA ASP A 313 -13.14 -1.13 5.84
C ASP A 313 -13.37 -0.34 7.14
N PRO A 314 -13.96 0.88 7.06
CA PRO A 314 -14.03 1.81 8.18
C PRO A 314 -14.82 1.29 9.38
N ASP A 315 -15.79 0.42 9.13
CA ASP A 315 -16.67 -0.17 10.15
C ASP A 315 -15.97 -1.33 10.91
N ASN A 316 -14.76 -1.70 10.49
CA ASN A 316 -14.01 -2.80 11.06
C ASN A 316 -13.30 -2.44 12.38
N GLY A 317 -13.83 -2.98 13.47
CA GLY A 317 -13.29 -2.80 14.82
C GLY A 317 -12.16 -3.78 15.21
N ASN A 318 -11.75 -4.73 14.36
CA ASN A 318 -10.95 -5.89 14.79
C ASN A 318 -9.61 -5.50 15.43
N VAL A 319 -8.95 -4.45 14.95
CA VAL A 319 -7.67 -3.99 15.52
C VAL A 319 -7.85 -3.29 16.88
N VAL A 320 -8.98 -2.58 17.07
CA VAL A 320 -9.34 -1.98 18.37
C VAL A 320 -9.65 -3.08 19.39
N ASP A 321 -10.33 -4.14 18.95
CA ASP A 321 -10.63 -5.30 19.78
C ASP A 321 -9.39 -6.11 20.13
N LEU A 322 -8.46 -6.24 19.20
CA LEU A 322 -7.15 -6.83 19.48
C LEU A 322 -6.36 -6.01 20.51
N ALA A 323 -6.34 -4.68 20.41
CA ALA A 323 -5.68 -3.83 21.39
C ALA A 323 -6.34 -3.96 22.79
N SER A 324 -7.67 -4.02 22.84
CA SER A 324 -8.42 -4.22 24.08
C SER A 324 -8.16 -5.59 24.70
N TYR A 325 -8.12 -6.65 23.88
CA TYR A 325 -7.74 -8.00 24.30
C TYR A 325 -6.31 -8.04 24.88
N ILE A 326 -5.34 -7.39 24.22
CA ILE A 326 -3.97 -7.29 24.74
C ILE A 326 -3.93 -6.65 26.12
N GLU A 327 -4.66 -5.54 26.32
CA GLU A 327 -4.71 -4.84 27.61
C GLU A 327 -5.38 -5.67 28.71
N GLU A 328 -6.43 -6.42 28.39
CA GLU A 328 -7.05 -7.35 29.33
C GLU A 328 -6.08 -8.46 29.74
N GLN A 329 -5.45 -9.10 28.75
CA GLN A 329 -4.50 -10.19 28.99
C GLN A 329 -3.22 -9.70 29.69
N SER A 330 -2.82 -8.45 29.49
CA SER A 330 -1.67 -7.88 30.22
C SER A 330 -1.93 -7.82 31.72
N ARG A 331 -3.18 -7.50 32.13
CA ARG A 331 -3.59 -7.51 33.54
C ARG A 331 -3.65 -8.94 34.10
N HIS A 332 -4.18 -9.89 33.33
CA HIS A 332 -4.30 -11.28 33.75
C HIS A 332 -2.94 -11.97 33.87
N LEU A 333 -2.05 -11.76 32.90
CA LEU A 333 -0.73 -12.40 32.80
C LEU A 333 0.40 -11.55 33.44
N GLY A 334 0.07 -10.41 34.03
CA GLY A 334 1.01 -9.58 34.80
C GLY A 334 2.20 -9.03 34.00
N PHE A 335 2.01 -8.71 32.71
CA PHE A 335 3.04 -8.02 31.91
C PHE A 335 2.64 -6.56 31.63
N GLY A 336 3.64 -5.70 31.45
CA GLY A 336 3.42 -4.28 31.18
C GLY A 336 3.16 -4.02 29.70
N MET A 337 2.18 -3.18 29.38
CA MET A 337 1.85 -2.76 28.00
C MET A 337 3.05 -2.13 27.27
N GLY A 338 3.92 -1.41 27.99
CA GLY A 338 5.15 -0.84 27.43
C GLY A 338 6.13 -1.88 26.86
N GLN A 339 6.06 -3.15 27.28
CA GLN A 339 6.87 -4.24 26.69
C GLN A 339 6.47 -4.53 25.23
N LEU A 340 5.23 -4.18 24.86
CA LEU A 340 4.70 -4.28 23.51
C LEU A 340 4.80 -2.96 22.73
N GLY A 341 5.43 -1.93 23.34
CA GLY A 341 5.61 -0.60 22.76
C GLY A 341 4.41 0.33 22.91
N PHE A 342 3.41 -0.02 23.73
CA PHE A 342 2.28 0.89 23.99
C PHE A 342 2.73 2.02 24.94
N PRO A 343 2.58 3.30 24.55
CA PRO A 343 2.71 4.43 25.47
C PRO A 343 1.70 4.34 26.61
N GLU A 344 1.99 4.96 27.76
CA GLU A 344 1.08 4.94 28.93
C GLU A 344 -0.31 5.50 28.60
N ASP A 345 -0.38 6.51 27.73
CA ASP A 345 -1.62 7.17 27.34
C ASP A 345 -2.06 6.83 25.90
N TRP A 346 -1.71 5.63 25.42
CA TRP A 346 -2.05 5.17 24.08
C TRP A 346 -3.54 5.34 23.72
N ARG A 347 -4.45 5.15 24.69
CA ARG A 347 -5.91 5.33 24.52
C ARG A 347 -6.33 6.77 24.17
N LYS A 348 -5.49 7.78 24.40
CA LYS A 348 -5.78 9.17 23.99
C LYS A 348 -5.68 9.38 22.49
N ASN A 349 -4.99 8.49 21.77
CA ASN A 349 -4.90 8.58 20.32
C ASN A 349 -6.27 8.22 19.70
N PRO A 350 -6.91 9.13 18.95
CA PRO A 350 -8.24 8.92 18.38
C PRO A 350 -8.38 7.67 17.51
N LEU A 351 -7.29 7.13 16.94
CA LEU A 351 -7.34 5.89 16.14
C LEU A 351 -7.91 4.68 16.92
N TRP A 352 -7.83 4.72 18.24
CA TRP A 352 -8.33 3.66 19.12
C TRP A 352 -9.81 3.83 19.51
N ASP A 353 -10.45 4.92 19.06
CA ASP A 353 -11.91 5.02 19.13
C ASP A 353 -12.53 4.12 18.06
N ARG A 354 -13.59 3.40 18.44
CA ARG A 354 -14.41 2.62 17.51
C ARG A 354 -15.14 3.50 16.51
N GLY A 355 -15.56 4.69 16.93
CA GLY A 355 -16.19 5.69 16.07
C GLY A 355 -15.22 6.53 15.24
N PHE A 356 -13.93 6.20 15.26
CA PHE A 356 -12.95 6.92 14.45
C PHE A 356 -13.22 6.71 12.96
N GLU A 357 -13.48 7.81 12.26
CA GLU A 357 -13.63 7.85 10.81
C GLU A 357 -12.48 8.63 10.19
N ILE A 358 -11.89 8.05 9.16
CA ILE A 358 -10.93 8.75 8.31
C ILE A 358 -11.68 9.32 7.09
N ASP A 359 -11.23 10.48 6.60
CA ASP A 359 -11.83 11.12 5.42
C ASP A 359 -11.84 10.16 4.22
N ARG A 360 -13.00 9.89 3.61
CA ARG A 360 -13.10 8.98 2.46
C ARG A 360 -12.74 9.65 1.14
N GLU A 361 -12.65 10.98 1.07
CA GLU A 361 -12.39 11.70 -0.16
C GLU A 361 -11.13 11.23 -0.91
N PRO A 362 -9.97 11.00 -0.27
CA PRO A 362 -8.78 10.51 -0.97
C PRO A 362 -8.96 9.13 -1.61
N MET A 363 -9.73 8.24 -0.99
CA MET A 363 -10.04 6.92 -1.53
C MET A 363 -10.96 7.03 -2.76
N VAL A 364 -11.98 7.89 -2.68
CA VAL A 364 -12.88 8.16 -3.81
C VAL A 364 -12.09 8.77 -4.96
N ALA A 365 -11.30 9.81 -4.71
CA ALA A 365 -10.45 10.44 -5.70
C ALA A 365 -9.50 9.44 -6.38
N ALA A 366 -8.79 8.61 -5.62
CA ALA A 366 -7.94 7.56 -6.20
C ALA A 366 -8.74 6.58 -7.09
N SER A 367 -9.96 6.23 -6.70
CA SER A 367 -10.84 5.36 -7.50
C SER A 367 -11.30 6.03 -8.79
N LEU A 368 -11.53 7.35 -8.78
CA LEU A 368 -11.78 8.11 -10.01
C LEU A 368 -10.56 8.10 -10.94
N LEU A 369 -9.35 8.22 -10.40
CA LEU A 369 -8.10 8.08 -11.17
C LEU A 369 -7.89 6.67 -11.73
N ASP A 370 -8.54 5.66 -11.16
CA ASP A 370 -8.50 4.30 -11.70
C ASP A 370 -9.49 4.10 -12.86
N ARG A 371 -10.52 4.96 -12.98
CA ARG A 371 -11.54 4.83 -14.03
C ARG A 371 -11.19 5.47 -15.36
N VAL A 372 -10.21 6.38 -15.38
CA VAL A 372 -9.92 7.17 -16.57
C VAL A 372 -8.45 7.46 -16.72
N GLU A 373 -7.97 7.55 -17.95
CA GLU A 373 -6.62 8.04 -18.20
C GLU A 373 -6.54 9.50 -17.78
N THR A 374 -5.50 9.85 -17.02
CA THR A 374 -5.34 11.18 -16.46
C THR A 374 -3.96 11.74 -16.75
N LEU A 375 -3.93 13.04 -16.99
CA LEU A 375 -2.72 13.84 -17.10
C LEU A 375 -2.48 14.59 -15.79
N THR A 376 -1.23 14.71 -15.39
CA THR A 376 -0.83 15.62 -14.31
C THR A 376 -0.93 17.08 -14.79
N ALA A 377 -1.03 18.04 -13.87
CA ALA A 377 -1.09 19.47 -14.24
C ALA A 377 0.06 19.94 -15.17
N PRO A 378 1.33 19.49 -15.07
CA PRO A 378 2.34 19.73 -16.10
C PRO A 378 1.98 19.17 -17.48
N GLN A 379 1.60 17.88 -17.56
CA GLN A 379 1.26 17.23 -18.83
C GLN A 379 0.03 17.87 -19.49
N THR A 380 -0.99 18.23 -18.71
CA THR A 380 -2.16 18.95 -19.22
C THR A 380 -1.77 20.30 -19.80
N ARG A 381 -0.84 21.05 -19.16
CA ARG A 381 -0.39 22.33 -19.74
C ARG A 381 0.33 22.12 -21.06
N GLU A 382 1.17 21.09 -21.15
CA GLU A 382 1.88 20.75 -22.39
C GLU A 382 0.92 20.34 -23.51
N SER A 383 -0.18 19.64 -23.19
CA SER A 383 -1.20 19.24 -24.16
C SER A 383 -2.04 20.41 -24.69
N LEU A 384 -2.04 21.58 -24.04
CA LEU A 384 -2.81 22.76 -24.46
C LEU A 384 -2.10 23.57 -25.56
N THR A 385 -1.81 22.94 -26.70
CA THR A 385 -1.04 23.55 -27.79
C THR A 385 -1.73 24.73 -28.47
N SER A 386 -3.05 24.88 -28.35
CA SER A 386 -3.81 26.02 -28.90
C SER A 386 -3.62 27.33 -28.14
N ALA A 387 -3.04 27.30 -26.93
CA ALA A 387 -2.91 28.47 -26.08
C ALA A 387 -1.93 29.48 -26.70
N GLU A 388 -2.40 30.63 -27.19
CA GLU A 388 -1.54 31.62 -27.83
C GLU A 388 -0.95 32.64 -26.84
N PRO A 389 0.38 32.93 -26.91
CA PRO A 389 0.97 34.02 -26.14
C PRO A 389 0.33 35.36 -26.47
N ARG A 390 0.22 36.25 -25.48
CA ARG A 390 -0.26 37.62 -25.73
C ARG A 390 0.62 38.32 -26.77
N PRO A 391 0.07 39.10 -27.72
CA PRO A 391 0.87 39.85 -28.67
C PRO A 391 1.77 40.87 -27.95
N THR A 392 2.99 41.06 -28.47
CA THR A 392 3.94 42.08 -28.01
C THR A 392 4.41 42.92 -29.18
N ALA A 393 4.76 44.19 -28.92
CA ALA A 393 5.22 45.12 -29.95
C ALA A 393 6.57 44.72 -30.57
N GLU A 394 7.44 44.06 -29.80
CA GLU A 394 8.73 43.55 -30.27
C GLU A 394 8.67 42.03 -30.55
N PRO A 395 9.40 41.54 -31.58
CA PRO A 395 9.51 40.12 -31.86
C PRO A 395 10.24 39.40 -30.72
N ARG A 396 9.68 38.29 -30.27
CA ARG A 396 10.28 37.44 -29.23
C ARG A 396 11.42 36.61 -29.80
N THR A 397 12.47 36.42 -29.02
CA THR A 397 13.45 35.35 -29.29
C THR A 397 12.80 33.97 -29.12
N PRO A 398 13.38 32.87 -29.65
CA PRO A 398 12.82 31.52 -29.50
C PRO A 398 12.60 31.11 -28.03
N GLU A 399 13.54 31.45 -27.15
CA GLU A 399 13.44 31.17 -25.70
C GLU A 399 12.33 31.98 -25.04
N GLN A 400 12.22 33.27 -25.38
CA GLN A 400 11.14 34.14 -24.90
C GLN A 400 9.77 33.66 -25.41
N TRP A 401 9.70 33.17 -26.65
CA TRP A 401 8.48 32.59 -27.20
C TRP A 401 8.08 31.32 -26.46
N ALA A 402 9.02 30.40 -26.22
CA ALA A 402 8.77 29.17 -25.47
C ALA A 402 8.34 29.45 -24.01
N ALA A 403 8.93 30.44 -23.36
CA ALA A 403 8.50 30.90 -22.03
C ALA A 403 7.08 31.50 -22.07
N ALA A 404 6.79 32.35 -23.06
CA ALA A 404 5.47 32.96 -23.23
C ALA A 404 4.39 31.92 -23.58
N LYS A 405 4.71 30.88 -24.36
CA LYS A 405 3.81 29.76 -24.66
C LYS A 405 3.49 28.96 -23.40
N ARG A 406 4.49 28.62 -22.57
CA ARG A 406 4.27 27.98 -21.26
C ARG A 406 3.40 28.82 -20.33
N ALA A 407 3.54 30.15 -20.35
CA ALA A 407 2.69 31.05 -19.60
C ALA A 407 1.24 31.04 -20.11
N ALA A 408 1.05 31.11 -21.43
CA ALA A 408 -0.28 31.04 -22.05
C ALA A 408 -1.00 29.71 -21.73
N GLN A 409 -0.30 28.58 -21.82
CA GLN A 409 -0.82 27.26 -21.44
C GLN A 409 -1.27 27.20 -19.97
N LYS A 410 -0.46 27.77 -19.07
CA LYS A 410 -0.80 27.88 -17.65
C LYS A 410 -2.03 28.75 -17.42
N ASP A 411 -2.13 29.88 -18.10
CA ASP A 411 -3.26 30.80 -17.99
C ASP A 411 -4.55 30.18 -18.57
N LEU A 412 -4.45 29.43 -19.67
CA LEU A 412 -5.58 28.72 -20.27
C LEU A 412 -6.14 27.65 -19.32
N LEU A 413 -5.28 26.78 -18.76
CA LEU A 413 -5.72 25.80 -17.77
C LEU A 413 -6.32 26.49 -16.53
N ARG A 414 -5.75 27.63 -16.10
CA ARG A 414 -6.30 28.42 -14.99
C ARG A 414 -7.69 28.97 -15.33
N ALA A 415 -7.90 29.42 -16.57
CA ALA A 415 -9.20 29.88 -17.03
C ALA A 415 -10.22 28.75 -17.03
N TYR A 416 -9.87 27.57 -17.54
CA TYR A 416 -10.75 26.41 -17.53
C TYR A 416 -11.21 26.02 -16.11
N ARG A 417 -10.29 26.05 -15.15
CA ARG A 417 -10.61 25.78 -13.74
C ARG A 417 -11.46 26.88 -13.12
N LYS A 418 -11.17 28.15 -13.43
CA LYS A 418 -11.93 29.30 -12.92
C LYS A 418 -13.39 29.29 -13.38
N HIS A 419 -13.64 28.78 -14.58
CA HIS A 419 -14.96 28.72 -15.19
C HIS A 419 -15.68 27.38 -14.98
N ASP A 420 -15.12 26.48 -14.17
CA ASP A 420 -15.70 25.16 -13.86
C ASP A 420 -16.03 24.33 -15.13
N VAL A 421 -15.21 24.44 -16.17
CA VAL A 421 -15.42 23.72 -17.44
C VAL A 421 -14.61 22.44 -17.57
N VAL A 422 -13.62 22.23 -16.70
CA VAL A 422 -12.71 21.08 -16.73
C VAL A 422 -12.95 20.15 -15.55
N ILE A 423 -12.91 18.85 -15.80
CA ILE A 423 -12.93 17.82 -14.76
C ILE A 423 -11.54 17.76 -14.12
N GLU A 424 -11.50 17.94 -12.80
CA GLU A 424 -10.29 17.93 -11.99
C GLU A 424 -10.48 16.95 -10.83
N VAL A 425 -9.54 16.02 -10.67
CA VAL A 425 -9.48 15.11 -9.53
C VAL A 425 -8.30 15.54 -8.66
N GLU A 426 -8.58 15.99 -7.45
CA GLU A 426 -7.58 16.35 -6.43
C GLU A 426 -7.27 15.10 -5.58
N LEU A 427 -5.98 14.78 -5.42
CA LEU A 427 -5.52 13.71 -4.53
C LEU A 427 -4.26 14.17 -3.80
N GLY A 428 -4.37 14.33 -2.48
CA GLY A 428 -3.40 15.09 -1.70
C GLY A 428 -3.29 16.53 -2.24
N ASN A 429 -2.07 17.00 -2.46
CA ASN A 429 -1.81 18.32 -3.07
C ASN A 429 -1.68 18.27 -4.60
N LEU A 430 -1.96 17.13 -5.24
CA LEU A 430 -1.82 16.94 -6.67
C LEU A 430 -3.17 17.04 -7.39
N ARG A 431 -3.09 17.43 -8.65
CA ARG A 431 -4.23 17.61 -9.56
C ARG A 431 -4.03 16.78 -10.80
N TYR A 432 -5.06 16.01 -11.08
CA TYR A 432 -5.15 15.14 -12.24
C TYR A 432 -6.34 15.55 -13.08
N TYR A 433 -6.17 15.48 -14.39
CA TYR A 433 -7.17 15.86 -15.37
C TYR A 433 -7.39 14.68 -16.29
N PRO A 434 -8.60 14.10 -16.37
CA PRO A 434 -8.93 13.12 -17.39
C PRO A 434 -8.45 13.57 -18.77
N SER A 435 -7.84 12.67 -19.56
CA SER A 435 -7.24 13.02 -20.85
C SER A 435 -8.29 13.29 -21.93
N PHE A 436 -9.41 12.55 -21.89
CA PHE A 436 -10.46 12.57 -22.93
C PHE A 436 -11.12 13.94 -23.16
N GLN A 437 -11.04 14.85 -22.20
CA GLN A 437 -11.62 16.19 -22.29
C GLN A 437 -10.80 17.16 -23.16
N PHE A 438 -9.59 16.77 -23.58
CA PHE A 438 -8.74 17.58 -24.43
C PHE A 438 -8.61 17.00 -25.85
N ARG A 439 -8.82 17.84 -26.86
CA ARG A 439 -8.67 17.52 -28.29
C ARG A 439 -8.12 18.75 -29.03
N ASP A 440 -7.28 18.53 -30.03
CA ASP A 440 -6.70 19.60 -30.86
C ASP A 440 -6.04 20.75 -30.08
N GLY A 441 -5.42 20.41 -28.94
CA GLY A 441 -4.69 21.38 -28.13
C GLY A 441 -5.56 22.28 -27.23
N LYS A 442 -6.85 21.99 -27.06
CA LYS A 442 -7.76 22.69 -26.15
C LYS A 442 -8.75 21.73 -25.49
N ILE A 443 -9.57 22.23 -24.58
CA ILE A 443 -10.75 21.50 -24.11
C ILE A 443 -11.78 21.39 -25.24
N ILE A 444 -12.54 20.29 -25.28
CA ILE A 444 -13.68 20.14 -26.20
C ILE A 444 -14.78 21.13 -25.77
N ASP A 445 -15.28 21.96 -26.69
CA ASP A 445 -16.16 23.09 -26.36
C ASP A 445 -17.54 22.60 -25.85
N ALA A 446 -18.13 21.58 -26.47
CA ALA A 446 -19.37 20.95 -26.02
C ALA A 446 -19.22 20.32 -24.63
N LEU A 447 -18.05 19.74 -24.33
CA LEU A 447 -17.76 19.20 -23.01
C LEU A 447 -17.66 20.30 -21.95
N ALA A 448 -17.02 21.41 -22.30
CA ALA A 448 -16.91 22.58 -21.43
C ALA A 448 -18.29 23.14 -21.05
N GLU A 449 -19.19 23.29 -22.03
CA GLU A 449 -20.55 23.79 -21.79
C GLU A 449 -21.39 22.81 -20.95
N ILE A 450 -21.32 21.51 -21.25
CA ILE A 450 -22.04 20.49 -20.49
C ILE A 450 -21.54 20.41 -19.04
N ASN A 451 -20.22 20.42 -18.82
CA ASN A 451 -19.66 20.41 -17.47
C ASN A 451 -20.15 21.61 -16.66
N LYS A 452 -20.13 22.79 -17.27
CA LYS A 452 -20.59 24.03 -16.65
C LYS A 452 -22.10 23.97 -16.32
N GLU A 453 -22.92 23.46 -17.23
CA GLU A 453 -24.35 23.28 -16.99
C GLU A 453 -24.63 22.28 -15.86
N LEU A 454 -23.99 21.11 -15.88
CA LEU A 454 -24.11 20.09 -14.83
C LEU A 454 -23.69 20.65 -13.47
N LEU A 455 -22.54 21.31 -13.38
CA LEU A 455 -22.03 21.88 -12.13
C LEU A 455 -22.89 23.05 -11.62
N SER A 456 -23.60 23.77 -12.49
CA SER A 456 -24.55 24.81 -12.06
C SER A 456 -25.71 24.23 -11.22
N SER A 457 -26.06 22.96 -11.45
CA SER A 457 -27.05 22.23 -10.65
C SER A 457 -26.48 21.55 -9.39
N CYS A 458 -25.15 21.48 -9.28
CA CYS A 458 -24.41 20.71 -8.27
C CYS A 458 -23.54 21.61 -7.36
N THR A 459 -24.08 22.75 -6.93
CA THR A 459 -23.32 23.79 -6.19
C THR A 459 -22.88 23.38 -4.79
N GLN A 460 -23.62 22.49 -4.12
CA GLN A 460 -23.39 22.06 -2.73
C GLN A 460 -22.35 20.94 -2.59
N LEU A 461 -21.94 20.29 -3.67
CA LEU A 461 -20.99 19.17 -3.63
C LEU A 461 -19.55 19.66 -3.38
N ASN A 462 -18.76 18.87 -2.64
CA ASN A 462 -17.32 19.07 -2.56
C ASN A 462 -16.65 18.79 -3.93
N ARG A 463 -15.34 19.05 -4.05
CA ARG A 463 -14.63 18.91 -5.34
C ARG A 463 -14.59 17.47 -5.84
N THR A 464 -14.34 16.52 -4.94
CA THR A 464 -14.25 15.09 -5.27
C THR A 464 -15.57 14.55 -5.79
N ASP A 465 -16.69 14.96 -5.17
CA ASP A 465 -18.04 14.59 -5.57
C ASP A 465 -18.47 15.25 -6.87
N LYS A 466 -18.07 16.51 -7.11
CA LYS A 466 -18.23 17.14 -8.43
C LYS A 466 -17.50 16.37 -9.52
N ALA A 467 -16.24 15.99 -9.28
CA ALA A 467 -15.46 15.20 -10.23
C ALA A 467 -16.08 13.83 -10.48
N ARG A 468 -16.57 13.17 -9.41
CA ARG A 468 -17.31 11.90 -9.49
C ARG A 468 -18.56 12.05 -10.35
N ALA A 469 -19.42 13.03 -10.06
CA ALA A 469 -20.66 13.25 -10.78
C ALA A 469 -20.43 13.51 -12.28
N LEU A 470 -19.41 14.31 -12.63
CA LEU A 470 -19.05 14.55 -14.03
C LEU A 470 -18.55 13.27 -14.70
N LEU A 471 -17.65 12.53 -14.06
CA LEU A 471 -17.15 11.26 -14.63
C LEU A 471 -18.25 10.21 -14.78
N ASP A 472 -19.15 10.10 -13.80
CA ASP A 472 -20.31 9.21 -13.87
C ASP A 472 -21.20 9.58 -15.04
N TRP A 473 -21.51 10.86 -15.22
CA TRP A 473 -22.30 11.32 -16.35
C TRP A 473 -21.62 10.96 -17.68
N TRP A 474 -20.34 11.32 -17.86
CA TRP A 474 -19.62 11.10 -19.13
C TRP A 474 -19.41 9.62 -19.47
N GLN A 475 -19.23 8.75 -18.48
CA GLN A 475 -18.82 7.37 -18.70
C GLN A 475 -19.97 6.35 -18.61
N THR A 476 -21.08 6.71 -17.97
CA THR A 476 -22.19 5.77 -17.76
C THR A 476 -23.16 5.79 -18.94
N PRO A 477 -23.60 4.63 -19.45
CA PRO A 477 -24.65 4.57 -20.47
C PRO A 477 -25.92 5.31 -20.04
N HIS A 478 -26.36 6.28 -20.84
CA HIS A 478 -27.50 7.13 -20.50
C HIS A 478 -28.74 6.75 -21.33
N PRO A 479 -29.89 6.44 -20.71
CA PRO A 479 -31.08 5.95 -21.43
C PRO A 479 -31.71 7.00 -22.35
N ASN A 480 -31.54 8.29 -22.03
CA ASN A 480 -32.11 9.37 -22.83
C ASN A 480 -31.23 9.74 -24.05
N LEU A 481 -30.02 9.21 -24.16
CA LEU A 481 -29.16 9.44 -25.32
C LEU A 481 -29.47 8.44 -26.44
N THR A 482 -29.14 8.83 -27.67
CA THR A 482 -29.30 7.97 -28.85
C THR A 482 -28.60 6.63 -28.63
N LYS A 483 -29.30 5.53 -28.89
CA LYS A 483 -28.75 4.17 -28.75
C LYS A 483 -27.65 3.91 -29.77
N ASN A 484 -26.72 3.02 -29.42
CA ASN A 484 -25.68 2.60 -30.35
C ASN A 484 -26.24 1.72 -31.49
N ALA A 485 -25.38 1.33 -32.44
CA ALA A 485 -25.76 0.50 -33.59
C ALA A 485 -26.39 -0.85 -33.21
N SER A 486 -26.18 -1.34 -31.98
CA SER A 486 -26.76 -2.59 -31.45
C SER A 486 -28.06 -2.38 -30.66
N GLY A 487 -28.58 -1.14 -30.57
CA GLY A 487 -29.80 -0.82 -29.83
C GLY A 487 -29.63 -0.72 -28.30
N CYS A 488 -28.38 -0.70 -27.82
CA CYS A 488 -28.05 -0.55 -26.41
C CYS A 488 -27.81 0.93 -26.04
N ASN A 489 -28.04 1.28 -24.78
CA ASN A 489 -27.66 2.59 -24.25
C ASN A 489 -26.13 2.75 -24.36
N GLN A 490 -25.67 3.95 -24.68
CA GLN A 490 -24.24 4.28 -24.74
C GLN A 490 -23.92 5.48 -23.85
N SER A 491 -22.66 5.61 -23.46
CA SER A 491 -22.20 6.73 -22.65
C SER A 491 -22.07 8.01 -23.48
N PRO A 492 -22.22 9.20 -22.88
CA PRO A 492 -21.99 10.46 -23.59
C PRO A 492 -20.60 10.53 -24.21
N LEU A 493 -19.57 10.01 -23.54
CA LEU A 493 -18.20 9.98 -24.07
C LEU A 493 -18.13 9.13 -25.36
N HIS A 494 -18.75 7.96 -25.37
CA HIS A 494 -18.74 7.10 -26.57
C HIS A 494 -19.50 7.73 -27.74
N LEU A 495 -20.61 8.42 -27.46
CA LEU A 495 -21.36 9.16 -28.48
C LEU A 495 -20.54 10.33 -29.05
N LEU A 496 -19.82 11.07 -28.20
CA LEU A 496 -18.95 12.19 -28.59
C LEU A 496 -17.82 11.76 -29.55
N ASP A 497 -17.38 10.50 -29.48
CA ASP A 497 -16.38 9.94 -30.40
C ASP A 497 -16.97 9.48 -31.74
N GLN A 498 -18.29 9.30 -31.83
CA GLN A 498 -18.97 8.82 -33.04
C GLN A 498 -19.52 9.94 -33.93
N VAL A 499 -19.88 11.09 -33.35
CA VAL A 499 -20.56 12.17 -34.08
C VAL A 499 -19.78 13.49 -33.97
N PRO A 500 -19.93 14.40 -34.94
CA PRO A 500 -19.39 15.75 -34.81
C PRO A 500 -19.89 16.46 -33.56
N GLU A 501 -19.06 17.31 -32.97
CA GLU A 501 -19.31 17.99 -31.70
C GLU A 501 -20.64 18.76 -31.67
N ALA A 502 -20.96 19.49 -32.75
CA ALA A 502 -22.22 20.24 -32.87
C ALA A 502 -23.45 19.31 -32.87
N GLN A 503 -23.33 18.10 -33.44
CA GLN A 503 -24.40 17.12 -33.44
C GLN A 503 -24.57 16.50 -32.05
N PHE A 504 -23.46 16.20 -31.36
CA PHE A 504 -23.50 15.71 -29.99
C PHE A 504 -24.19 16.71 -29.06
N GLU A 505 -23.83 17.99 -29.14
CA GLU A 505 -24.41 19.04 -28.30
C GLU A 505 -25.93 19.17 -28.50
N ALA A 506 -26.41 19.07 -29.74
CA ALA A 506 -27.85 19.06 -30.04
C ALA A 506 -28.55 17.86 -29.37
N ILE A 507 -28.02 16.65 -29.54
CA ILE A 507 -28.58 15.42 -28.92
C ILE A 507 -28.60 15.53 -27.39
N ALA A 508 -27.52 16.01 -26.78
CA ALA A 508 -27.41 16.15 -25.33
C ALA A 508 -28.44 17.15 -24.77
N LYS A 509 -28.66 18.28 -25.45
CA LYS A 509 -29.65 19.29 -25.04
C LYS A 509 -31.09 18.83 -25.25
N GLU A 510 -31.40 18.21 -26.39
CA GLU A 510 -32.74 17.74 -26.73
C GLU A 510 -33.21 16.57 -25.84
N SER A 511 -32.28 15.71 -25.41
CA SER A 511 -32.57 14.57 -24.53
C SER A 511 -32.89 14.96 -23.08
N GLY A 512 -32.63 16.21 -22.68
CA GLY A 512 -32.75 16.65 -21.28
C GLY A 512 -31.77 15.97 -20.32
N ALA A 513 -30.78 15.22 -20.84
CA ALA A 513 -29.83 14.44 -20.05
C ALA A 513 -28.88 15.29 -19.17
N VAL A 514 -28.81 16.60 -19.45
CA VAL A 514 -27.92 17.57 -18.74
C VAL A 514 -28.61 18.18 -17.50
N LYS A 515 -29.92 17.96 -17.31
CA LYS A 515 -30.71 18.69 -16.28
C LYS A 515 -30.68 18.10 -14.87
N THR A 516 -30.19 16.88 -14.69
CA THR A 516 -30.18 16.21 -13.38
C THR A 516 -28.80 15.65 -13.09
N CYS A 517 -28.03 16.39 -12.29
CA CYS A 517 -26.91 15.83 -11.55
C CYS A 517 -27.51 14.90 -10.49
N ASN A 518 -27.49 13.59 -10.73
CA ASN A 518 -27.92 12.63 -9.71
C ASN A 518 -26.88 12.68 -8.58
N PRO A 519 -27.25 13.12 -7.36
CA PRO A 519 -26.33 13.04 -6.25
C PRO A 519 -25.98 11.56 -6.01
N PRO A 520 -24.75 11.29 -5.59
CA PRO A 520 -24.31 9.92 -5.32
C PRO A 520 -25.18 9.31 -4.20
N ALA A 521 -25.56 8.04 -4.39
CA ALA A 521 -26.14 7.20 -3.34
C ALA A 521 -25.08 6.79 -2.31
#